data_AF-A0A7X5VQ58-F1
#
_entry.id   AF-A0A7X5VQ58-F1
#
_cell.length_a   1.000
_cell.length_b   1.000
_cell.length_c   1.000
_cell.angle_alpha   90.00
_cell.angle_beta   90.00
_cell.angle_gamma   90.00
#
_symmetry.space_group_name_H-M   'P 1'
#
loop_
_entity.id
_entity.type
_entity.pdbx_description
1 polymer ?
#
loop_
_entity_poly.entity_id
_entity_poly.type
_entity_poly.pdbx_seq_one_letter_code
_entity_poly.pdbx_strand_id
1 'polypeptide(L)'
;MKVRRILGIAIVSALGVYTPAIGIDYEIEVLNYYEWTAVAPVVVAGTSLGENGRYIEFRVNHALRGPVEAGEMIRIDLKEANRNRRRSDYPFALKMPEGTDFIVVLKEPYATKAVGRVFPMARNVRSVRELPLEGQQGVLDAVSMFLAIQDHKDDRMTWRLMARLLEETNPLAVRNALEQMVKFRRGTLDHLFSLRPLFDHPDPAIREQAARLSGQIIERHGGVDVPEEAALMAELIGVARRDDTVEPRVAATLALAAFGVARVETVLDEIAASDPDQNVRLSAEKILLEFRRAQEADARRPRLDGASN
;
A
#
# COMPACT_ATOMS: atom_id res chain seq x y z
N MET A 1 68.59 -34.21 -25.71
CA MET A 1 69.16 -33.14 -24.87
C MET A 1 68.71 -31.78 -25.42
N LYS A 2 67.94 -31.02 -24.62
CA LYS A 2 67.41 -29.64 -24.84
C LYS A 2 66.74 -29.33 -26.19
N VAL A 3 65.44 -29.60 -26.22
CA VAL A 3 64.46 -29.02 -27.16
C VAL A 3 64.13 -27.58 -26.70
N ARG A 4 64.39 -26.57 -27.54
CA ARG A 4 63.85 -25.22 -27.39
C ARG A 4 62.57 -25.12 -28.23
N ARG A 5 61.41 -25.05 -27.58
CA ARG A 5 60.13 -24.72 -28.23
C ARG A 5 59.84 -23.23 -28.05
N ILE A 6 59.54 -22.61 -29.18
CA ILE A 6 59.07 -21.23 -29.35
C ILE A 6 57.68 -21.14 -28.72
N LEU A 7 57.50 -20.22 -27.77
CA LEU A 7 56.21 -19.92 -27.18
C LEU A 7 55.55 -18.82 -28.01
N GLY A 8 54.50 -19.18 -28.76
CA GLY A 8 53.62 -18.23 -29.42
C GLY A 8 52.66 -17.62 -28.40
N ILE A 9 52.59 -16.29 -28.36
CA ILE A 9 51.62 -15.53 -27.58
C ILE A 9 50.34 -15.47 -28.42
N ALA A 10 49.32 -16.23 -28.01
CA ALA A 10 47.96 -16.06 -28.49
C ALA A 10 47.22 -15.11 -27.53
N ILE A 11 46.90 -13.92 -28.02
CA ILE A 11 46.01 -12.97 -27.34
C ILE A 11 44.58 -13.50 -27.54
N VAL A 12 43.99 -14.07 -26.49
CA VAL A 12 42.56 -14.37 -26.45
C VAL A 12 41.90 -13.25 -25.68
N SER A 13 41.27 -12.35 -26.44
CA SER A 13 40.38 -11.31 -25.94
C SER A 13 39.14 -11.97 -25.31
N ALA A 14 39.11 -12.06 -23.98
CA ALA A 14 37.91 -12.42 -23.24
C ALA A 14 36.99 -11.19 -23.16
N LEU A 15 36.07 -11.08 -24.09
CA LEU A 15 34.86 -10.27 -23.95
C LEU A 15 34.03 -10.87 -22.81
N GLY A 16 34.26 -10.36 -21.60
CA GLY A 16 33.37 -10.60 -20.46
C GLY A 16 32.03 -9.96 -20.76
N VAL A 17 31.06 -10.77 -21.18
CA VAL A 17 29.64 -10.40 -21.12
C VAL A 17 29.33 -10.16 -19.65
N TYR A 18 29.28 -8.88 -19.27
CA TYR A 18 28.64 -8.44 -18.04
C TYR A 18 27.16 -8.78 -18.18
N THR A 19 26.76 -9.95 -17.71
CA THR A 19 25.38 -10.17 -17.31
C THR A 19 25.16 -9.29 -16.09
N PRO A 20 24.34 -8.22 -16.16
CA PRO A 20 23.89 -7.60 -14.93
C PRO A 20 23.18 -8.71 -14.15
N ALA A 21 23.68 -9.02 -12.96
CA ALA A 21 22.91 -9.75 -11.99
C ALA A 21 21.61 -8.96 -11.84
N ILE A 22 20.53 -9.51 -12.40
CA ILE A 22 19.17 -9.07 -12.12
C ILE A 22 19.02 -9.37 -10.63
N GLY A 23 19.41 -8.40 -9.80
CA GLY A 23 18.97 -8.30 -8.44
C GLY A 23 17.47 -8.12 -8.53
N ILE A 24 16.74 -9.22 -8.49
CA ILE A 24 15.35 -9.18 -8.11
C ILE A 24 15.43 -8.75 -6.64
N ASP A 25 15.41 -7.45 -6.40
CA ASP A 25 15.05 -6.90 -5.10
C ASP A 25 13.65 -7.43 -4.85
N TYR A 26 13.58 -8.52 -4.09
CA TYR A 26 12.32 -9.04 -3.60
C TYR A 26 11.85 -8.06 -2.54
N GLU A 27 11.18 -6.99 -2.97
CA GLU A 27 10.42 -6.15 -2.06
C GLU A 27 9.45 -7.05 -1.30
N ILE A 28 9.67 -7.14 0.01
CA ILE A 28 8.77 -7.83 0.91
C ILE A 28 7.45 -7.08 0.81
N GLU A 29 6.43 -7.70 0.21
CA GLU A 29 5.07 -7.13 0.15
C GLU A 29 4.66 -6.61 1.54
N VAL A 30 4.66 -5.28 1.68
CA VAL A 30 4.29 -4.57 2.91
C VAL A 30 2.79 -4.42 2.89
N LEU A 31 2.12 -5.36 3.56
CA LEU A 31 0.67 -5.32 3.70
C LEU A 31 0.28 -4.18 4.65
N ASN A 32 -0.89 -3.61 4.46
CA ASN A 32 -1.42 -2.65 5.40
C ASN A 32 -2.11 -3.38 6.58
N TYR A 33 -2.46 -2.67 7.66
CA TYR A 33 -2.95 -3.31 8.89
C TYR A 33 -4.24 -4.11 8.67
N TYR A 34 -5.13 -3.63 7.80
CA TYR A 34 -6.33 -4.36 7.41
C TYR A 34 -5.96 -5.70 6.73
N GLU A 35 -5.14 -5.70 5.70
CA GLU A 35 -4.76 -6.94 5.00
C GLU A 35 -3.91 -7.87 5.84
N TRP A 36 -3.08 -7.28 6.71
CA TRP A 36 -2.17 -8.01 7.57
C TRP A 36 -2.92 -8.86 8.59
N THR A 37 -3.95 -8.31 9.23
CA THR A 37 -4.73 -8.98 10.28
C THR A 37 -5.87 -9.87 9.76
N ALA A 38 -6.31 -9.69 8.51
CA ALA A 38 -7.47 -10.39 7.95
C ALA A 38 -7.39 -11.93 8.00
N VAL A 39 -6.18 -12.51 8.00
CA VAL A 39 -5.96 -13.97 7.97
C VAL A 39 -5.90 -14.61 9.37
N ALA A 40 -5.94 -13.81 10.43
CA ALA A 40 -5.59 -14.25 11.76
C ALA A 40 -6.83 -14.34 12.67
N PRO A 41 -7.16 -15.53 13.20
CA PRO A 41 -8.21 -15.68 14.20
C PRO A 41 -7.83 -15.07 15.55
N VAL A 42 -6.52 -14.91 15.82
CA VAL A 42 -6.02 -14.34 17.08
C VAL A 42 -5.08 -13.18 16.77
N VAL A 43 -5.34 -12.03 17.39
CA VAL A 43 -4.51 -10.83 17.26
C VAL A 43 -4.31 -10.25 18.65
N VAL A 44 -3.05 -10.11 19.05
CA VAL A 44 -2.66 -9.62 20.38
C VAL A 44 -1.56 -8.58 20.25
N ALA A 45 -1.51 -7.67 21.21
CA ALA A 45 -0.37 -6.79 21.43
C ALA A 45 0.22 -7.05 22.81
N GLY A 46 1.53 -6.98 22.93
CA GLY A 46 2.20 -7.35 24.17
C GLY A 46 3.71 -7.31 24.11
N THR A 47 4.34 -7.71 25.21
CA THR A 47 5.79 -7.63 25.39
C THR A 47 6.42 -9.02 25.27
N SER A 48 7.49 -9.12 24.49
CA SER A 48 8.35 -10.32 24.46
C SER A 48 9.11 -10.45 25.77
N LEU A 49 9.06 -11.61 26.42
CA LEU A 49 9.85 -11.92 27.62
C LEU A 49 11.10 -12.76 27.29
N GLY A 50 11.45 -12.86 26.01
CA GLY A 50 12.63 -13.58 25.55
C GLY A 50 12.33 -14.96 24.96
N GLU A 51 13.39 -15.54 24.39
CA GLU A 51 13.36 -16.80 23.65
C GLU A 51 13.79 -17.97 24.55
N ASN A 52 12.96 -19.01 24.61
CA ASN A 52 13.29 -20.29 25.24
C ASN A 52 13.48 -21.38 24.16
N GLY A 53 14.47 -21.17 23.29
CA GLY A 53 14.88 -22.08 22.22
C GLY A 53 13.85 -22.25 21.10
N ARG A 54 12.72 -22.94 21.38
CA ARG A 54 11.64 -23.16 20.41
C ARG A 54 10.58 -22.06 20.45
N TYR A 55 10.28 -21.58 21.65
CA TYR A 55 9.16 -20.69 21.91
C TYR A 55 9.64 -19.31 22.35
N ILE A 56 8.86 -18.29 22.06
CA ILE A 56 8.94 -16.99 22.73
C ILE A 56 7.88 -16.98 23.83
N GLU A 57 8.28 -16.57 25.03
CA GLU A 57 7.31 -16.25 26.08
C GLU A 57 6.82 -14.82 25.86
N PHE A 58 5.51 -14.63 25.84
CA PHE A 58 4.89 -13.36 25.45
C PHE A 58 3.81 -12.99 26.45
N ARG A 59 3.90 -11.78 27.01
CA ARG A 59 2.88 -11.23 27.89
C ARG A 59 1.90 -10.40 27.08
N VAL A 60 0.64 -10.78 27.10
CA VAL A 60 -0.40 -10.07 26.36
C VAL A 60 -0.77 -8.81 27.14
N ASN A 61 -0.54 -7.64 26.56
CA ASN A 61 -0.96 -6.36 27.13
C ASN A 61 -2.37 -6.00 26.64
N HIS A 62 -2.67 -6.28 25.36
CA HIS A 62 -3.99 -6.07 24.75
C HIS A 62 -4.41 -7.30 23.95
N ALA A 63 -5.59 -7.83 24.26
CA ALA A 63 -6.25 -8.83 23.42
C ALA A 63 -7.16 -8.12 22.41
N LEU A 64 -6.82 -8.19 21.12
CA LEU A 64 -7.53 -7.45 20.07
C LEU A 64 -8.54 -8.34 19.34
N ARG A 65 -8.21 -9.62 19.14
CA ARG A 65 -9.10 -10.65 18.58
C ARG A 65 -8.73 -12.03 19.12
N GLY A 66 -9.72 -12.89 19.31
CA GLY A 66 -9.53 -14.31 19.64
C GLY A 66 -9.67 -14.61 21.13
N PRO A 67 -9.46 -15.88 21.54
CA PRO A 67 -9.81 -16.34 22.89
C PRO A 67 -8.72 -16.06 23.93
N VAL A 68 -8.02 -14.92 23.84
CA VAL A 68 -6.90 -14.56 24.72
C VAL A 68 -7.28 -13.37 25.59
N GLU A 69 -6.79 -13.32 26.82
CA GLU A 69 -7.09 -12.23 27.76
C GLU A 69 -5.85 -11.34 28.00
N ALA A 70 -6.09 -10.06 28.32
CA ALA A 70 -5.02 -9.16 28.74
C ALA A 70 -4.41 -9.64 30.08
N GLY A 71 -3.09 -9.53 30.20
CA GLY A 71 -2.30 -10.06 31.31
C GLY A 71 -1.90 -11.53 31.15
N GLU A 72 -2.49 -12.26 30.20
CA GLU A 72 -2.17 -13.67 29.99
C GLU A 72 -0.74 -13.86 29.46
N MET A 73 -0.09 -14.92 29.95
CA MET A 73 1.18 -15.41 29.43
C MET A 73 0.93 -16.49 28.37
N ILE A 74 1.33 -16.21 27.14
CA ILE A 74 1.24 -17.16 26.03
C ILE A 74 2.62 -17.53 25.51
N ARG A 75 2.69 -18.64 24.76
CA ARG A 75 3.91 -19.06 24.06
C ARG A 75 3.70 -19.00 22.56
N ILE A 76 4.66 -18.46 21.82
CA ILE A 76 4.60 -18.36 20.36
C ILE A 76 5.66 -19.28 19.75
N ASP A 77 5.28 -20.15 18.80
CA ASP A 77 6.21 -21.09 18.14
C ASP A 77 7.09 -20.40 17.08
N LEU A 78 8.19 -19.80 17.53
CA LEU A 78 9.16 -19.11 16.69
C LEU A 78 9.89 -20.06 15.74
N LYS A 79 10.21 -21.27 16.22
CA LYS A 79 10.93 -22.28 15.42
C LYS A 79 10.13 -22.69 14.19
N GLU A 80 8.82 -22.91 14.35
CA GLU A 80 7.95 -23.21 13.22
C GLU A 80 7.89 -22.05 12.22
N ALA A 81 7.73 -20.82 12.71
CA ALA A 81 7.69 -19.63 11.86
C ALA A 81 8.98 -19.47 11.03
N ASN A 82 10.15 -19.66 11.65
CA ASN A 82 11.45 -19.56 10.98
C ASN A 82 11.74 -20.75 10.06
N ARG A 83 11.22 -21.96 10.35
CA ARG A 83 11.36 -23.13 9.48
C ARG A 83 10.51 -23.00 8.22
N ASN A 84 9.30 -22.46 8.34
CA ASN A 84 8.32 -22.38 7.26
C ASN A 84 8.38 -21.04 6.48
N ARG A 85 9.48 -20.28 6.61
CA ARG A 85 9.68 -19.01 5.92
C ARG A 85 9.69 -19.18 4.40
N ARG A 86 9.20 -18.17 3.66
CA ARG A 86 9.26 -18.17 2.20
C ARG A 86 10.69 -17.92 1.74
N ARG A 87 11.05 -18.34 0.51
CA ARG A 87 12.40 -18.12 -0.05
C ARG A 87 12.81 -16.64 -0.04
N SER A 88 11.88 -15.73 -0.27
CA SER A 88 12.08 -14.27 -0.16
C SER A 88 12.48 -13.81 1.25
N ASP A 89 12.07 -14.56 2.27
CA ASP A 89 12.22 -14.19 3.67
C ASP A 89 13.42 -14.90 4.33
N TYR A 90 14.22 -15.66 3.57
CA TYR A 90 15.37 -16.41 4.08
C TYR A 90 16.43 -15.53 4.76
N PRO A 91 16.72 -14.30 4.28
CA PRO A 91 17.65 -13.41 4.96
C PRO A 91 17.15 -12.91 6.33
N PHE A 92 15.84 -12.97 6.57
CA PHE A 92 15.16 -12.31 7.69
C PHE A 92 14.62 -13.36 8.67
N ALA A 93 15.52 -14.01 9.40
CA ALA A 93 15.10 -14.83 10.54
C ALA A 93 14.41 -13.92 11.57
N LEU A 94 13.19 -14.26 11.95
CA LEU A 94 12.44 -13.51 12.93
C LEU A 94 13.13 -13.63 14.28
N LYS A 95 13.30 -12.48 14.94
CA LYS A 95 13.76 -12.31 16.30
C LYS A 95 12.78 -11.40 17.02
N MET A 96 12.51 -11.67 18.29
CA MET A 96 11.68 -10.80 19.14
C MET A 96 12.44 -10.51 20.42
N PRO A 97 13.30 -9.46 20.42
CA PRO A 97 14.11 -9.11 21.58
C PRO A 97 13.27 -8.99 22.86
N GLU A 98 13.85 -9.41 23.98
CA GLU A 98 13.22 -9.30 25.29
C GLU A 98 12.97 -7.83 25.63
N GLY A 99 11.79 -7.54 26.19
CA GLY A 99 11.36 -6.20 26.58
C GLY A 99 10.77 -5.36 25.44
N THR A 100 10.77 -5.85 24.20
CA THR A 100 10.16 -5.12 23.07
C THR A 100 8.68 -5.44 22.93
N ASP A 101 7.90 -4.42 22.61
CA ASP A 101 6.46 -4.50 22.38
C ASP A 101 6.15 -4.80 20.91
N PHE A 102 5.19 -5.69 20.70
CA PHE A 102 4.78 -6.14 19.37
C PHE A 102 3.26 -6.26 19.26
N ILE A 103 2.74 -6.09 18.04
CA ILE A 103 1.48 -6.72 17.63
C ILE A 103 1.82 -8.04 16.92
N VAL A 104 1.11 -9.09 17.30
CA VAL A 104 1.30 -10.43 16.74
C VAL A 104 -0.02 -10.99 16.22
N VAL A 105 0.01 -11.52 14.99
CA VAL A 105 -1.09 -12.22 14.36
C VAL A 105 -0.87 -13.74 14.38
N LEU A 106 -1.76 -14.47 15.04
CA LEU A 106 -1.61 -15.86 15.45
C LEU A 106 -2.75 -16.73 14.88
N LYS A 107 -2.50 -18.03 14.71
CA LYS A 107 -3.58 -19.02 14.47
C LYS A 107 -4.13 -19.50 15.82
N GLU A 108 -5.15 -20.35 15.77
CA GLU A 108 -5.63 -21.06 16.95
C GLU A 108 -4.51 -21.84 17.67
N PRO A 109 -4.54 -21.93 19.00
CA PRO A 109 -3.50 -22.58 19.76
C PRO A 109 -3.51 -24.11 19.52
N TYR A 110 -2.34 -24.73 19.62
CA TYR A 110 -2.25 -26.18 19.62
C TYR A 110 -2.86 -26.77 20.89
N ALA A 111 -3.54 -27.91 20.76
CA ALA A 111 -3.81 -28.77 21.90
C ALA A 111 -2.47 -29.36 22.39
N THR A 112 -1.95 -28.85 23.50
CA THR A 112 -0.68 -29.29 24.09
C THR A 112 -0.87 -29.76 25.52
N LYS A 113 -0.05 -30.74 25.94
CA LYS A 113 0.06 -31.18 27.34
C LYS A 113 0.93 -30.24 28.19
N ALA A 114 1.62 -29.30 27.55
CA ALA A 114 2.48 -28.34 28.25
C ALA A 114 1.64 -27.31 29.03
N VAL A 115 2.23 -26.75 30.09
CA VAL A 115 1.64 -25.62 30.81
C VAL A 115 1.61 -24.39 29.89
N GLY A 116 0.42 -23.84 29.68
CA GLY A 116 0.18 -22.66 28.87
C GLY A 116 -0.18 -22.96 27.41
N ARG A 117 -0.83 -21.99 26.76
CA ARG A 117 -1.27 -22.10 25.37
C ARG A 117 -0.13 -21.74 24.42
N VAL A 118 0.08 -22.60 23.43
CA VAL A 118 1.11 -22.41 22.39
C VAL A 118 0.43 -22.04 21.09
N PHE A 119 0.74 -20.85 20.58
CA PHE A 119 0.17 -20.30 19.37
C PHE A 119 1.20 -20.34 18.22
N PRO A 120 0.84 -20.89 17.06
CA PRO A 120 1.64 -20.71 15.86
C PRO A 120 1.34 -19.37 15.18
N MET A 121 2.32 -18.85 14.46
CA MET A 121 2.20 -17.61 13.70
C MET A 121 1.30 -17.80 12.46
N ALA A 122 0.33 -16.89 12.26
CA ALA A 122 -0.57 -16.94 11.11
C ALA A 122 0.16 -16.70 9.77
N ARG A 123 1.21 -15.88 9.77
CA ARG A 123 1.97 -15.42 8.60
C ARG A 123 3.47 -15.70 8.71
N ASN A 124 3.86 -16.75 9.45
CA ASN A 124 5.26 -17.08 9.72
C ASN A 124 6.03 -15.85 10.24
N VAL A 125 7.22 -15.58 9.71
CA VAL A 125 8.07 -14.44 10.13
C VAL A 125 7.41 -13.07 9.96
N ARG A 126 6.36 -12.95 9.14
CA ARG A 126 5.61 -11.70 8.92
C ARG A 126 4.44 -11.52 9.89
N SER A 127 4.29 -12.41 10.88
CA SER A 127 3.23 -12.32 11.88
C SER A 127 3.45 -11.24 12.93
N VAL A 128 4.60 -10.58 12.92
CA VAL A 128 5.02 -9.69 13.99
C VAL A 128 5.29 -8.31 13.42
N ARG A 129 4.80 -7.29 14.11
CA ARG A 129 5.18 -5.89 13.90
C ARG A 129 5.56 -5.30 15.25
N GLU A 130 6.72 -4.68 15.29
CA GLU A 130 7.15 -3.92 16.45
C GLU A 130 6.22 -2.73 16.65
N LEU A 131 5.84 -2.49 17.90
CA LEU A 131 5.09 -1.30 18.28
C LEU A 131 6.07 -0.14 18.48
N PRO A 132 5.82 1.01 17.84
CA PRO A 132 6.66 2.17 18.07
C PRO A 132 6.50 2.65 19.51
N LEU A 133 7.59 3.10 20.12
CA LEU A 133 7.58 3.68 21.48
C LEU A 133 6.65 4.89 21.56
N GLU A 134 6.65 5.72 20.52
CA GLU A 134 5.75 6.87 20.38
C GLU A 134 4.58 6.52 19.46
N GLY A 135 3.36 6.89 19.85
CA GLY A 135 2.16 6.62 19.04
C GLY A 135 1.66 5.17 19.08
N GLN A 136 2.16 4.34 20.01
CA GLN A 136 1.70 2.97 20.24
C GLN A 136 0.18 2.85 20.28
N GLN A 137 -0.48 3.72 21.05
CA GLN A 137 -1.94 3.72 21.19
C GLN A 137 -2.64 3.95 19.84
N GLY A 138 -2.12 4.87 19.01
CA GLY A 138 -2.66 5.13 17.68
C GLY A 138 -2.58 3.90 16.76
N VAL A 139 -1.54 3.08 16.88
CA VAL A 139 -1.46 1.80 16.14
C VAL A 139 -2.51 0.82 16.65
N LEU A 140 -2.64 0.67 17.98
CA LEU A 140 -3.60 -0.25 18.59
C LEU A 140 -5.05 0.13 18.27
N ASP A 141 -5.37 1.42 18.30
CA ASP A 141 -6.70 1.94 17.95
C ASP A 141 -7.02 1.64 16.48
N ALA A 142 -6.09 1.93 15.56
CA ALA A 142 -6.28 1.66 14.14
C ALA A 142 -6.48 0.15 13.88
N VAL A 143 -5.66 -0.70 14.47
CA VAL A 143 -5.81 -2.17 14.35
C VAL A 143 -7.16 -2.61 14.90
N SER A 144 -7.59 -2.11 16.06
CA SER A 144 -8.88 -2.45 16.66
C SER A 144 -10.05 -2.06 15.74
N MET A 145 -10.00 -0.87 15.12
CA MET A 145 -10.99 -0.45 14.13
C MET A 145 -11.05 -1.41 12.94
N PHE A 146 -9.90 -1.82 12.39
CA PHE A 146 -9.86 -2.76 11.26
C PHE A 146 -10.39 -4.15 11.62
N LEU A 147 -10.07 -4.64 12.81
CA LEU A 147 -10.58 -5.94 13.27
C LEU A 147 -12.11 -5.90 13.39
N ALA A 148 -12.67 -4.83 13.96
CA ALA A 148 -14.11 -4.63 14.04
C ALA A 148 -14.78 -4.62 12.65
N ILE A 149 -14.15 -3.97 11.66
CA ILE A 149 -14.64 -3.95 10.27
C ILE A 149 -14.63 -5.35 9.64
N GLN A 150 -13.56 -6.12 9.85
CA GLN A 150 -13.38 -7.46 9.30
C GLN A 150 -14.32 -8.51 9.89
N ASP A 151 -14.76 -8.31 11.13
CA ASP A 151 -15.66 -9.25 11.80
C ASP A 151 -17.09 -9.19 11.22
N HIS A 152 -17.39 -8.19 10.39
CA HIS A 152 -18.62 -8.13 9.60
C HIS A 152 -18.57 -9.05 8.37
N LYS A 153 -19.63 -9.85 8.20
CA LYS A 153 -19.81 -10.73 7.03
C LYS A 153 -20.41 -10.02 5.81
N ASP A 154 -21.05 -8.88 6.00
CA ASP A 154 -21.72 -8.13 4.93
C ASP A 154 -20.74 -7.14 4.28
N ASP A 155 -20.37 -7.38 3.03
CA ASP A 155 -19.49 -6.54 2.23
C ASP A 155 -19.96 -5.07 2.19
N ARG A 156 -21.28 -4.83 2.11
CA ARG A 156 -21.81 -3.44 2.09
C ARG A 156 -21.53 -2.73 3.41
N MET A 157 -21.69 -3.45 4.52
CA MET A 157 -21.37 -2.92 5.85
C MET A 157 -19.88 -2.62 5.97
N THR A 158 -19.03 -3.55 5.54
CA THR A 158 -17.57 -3.42 5.56
C THR A 158 -17.12 -2.15 4.85
N TRP A 159 -17.60 -1.91 3.61
CA TRP A 159 -17.20 -0.72 2.85
C TRP A 159 -17.79 0.58 3.41
N ARG A 160 -19.01 0.52 3.97
CA ARG A 160 -19.59 1.68 4.66
C ARG A 160 -18.77 2.08 5.89
N LEU A 161 -18.32 1.11 6.69
CA LEU A 161 -17.47 1.37 7.84
C LEU A 161 -16.07 1.82 7.41
N MET A 162 -15.53 1.24 6.35
CA MET A 162 -14.25 1.68 5.77
C MET A 162 -14.31 3.14 5.32
N ALA A 163 -15.39 3.56 4.67
CA ALA A 163 -15.56 4.95 4.24
C ALA A 163 -15.63 5.93 5.42
N ARG A 164 -16.21 5.53 6.57
CA ARG A 164 -16.22 6.37 7.79
C ARG A 164 -14.82 6.63 8.32
N LEU A 165 -13.87 5.72 8.09
CA LEU A 165 -12.49 5.91 8.52
C LEU A 165 -11.77 7.07 7.80
N LEU A 166 -12.33 7.59 6.69
CA LEU A 166 -11.79 8.77 6.01
C LEU A 166 -11.94 10.05 6.86
N GLU A 167 -12.86 10.06 7.83
CA GLU A 167 -13.15 11.19 8.70
C GLU A 167 -12.53 11.05 10.10
N GLU A 168 -11.78 9.97 10.34
CA GLU A 168 -11.13 9.71 11.61
C GLU A 168 -9.90 10.61 11.83
N THR A 169 -9.60 10.88 13.10
CA THR A 169 -8.40 11.67 13.45
C THR A 169 -7.12 10.84 13.44
N ASN A 170 -7.23 9.51 13.41
CA ASN A 170 -6.09 8.61 13.41
C ASN A 170 -5.53 8.46 11.98
N PRO A 171 -4.34 9.00 11.67
CA PRO A 171 -3.81 8.98 10.31
C PRO A 171 -3.56 7.56 9.79
N LEU A 172 -3.24 6.61 10.67
CA LEU A 172 -3.09 5.21 10.27
C LEU A 172 -4.43 4.62 9.81
N ALA A 173 -5.53 4.99 10.47
CA ALA A 173 -6.86 4.53 10.07
C ALA A 173 -7.24 5.09 8.69
N VAL A 174 -7.11 6.41 8.53
CA VAL A 174 -7.41 7.13 7.27
C VAL A 174 -6.59 6.57 6.11
N ARG A 175 -5.27 6.44 6.29
CA ARG A 175 -4.36 5.95 5.24
C ARG A 175 -4.72 4.54 4.77
N ASN A 176 -4.88 3.60 5.70
CA ASN A 176 -5.23 2.22 5.37
C ASN A 176 -6.61 2.14 4.70
N ALA A 177 -7.57 2.96 5.13
CA ALA A 177 -8.89 3.03 4.50
C ALA A 177 -8.81 3.54 3.05
N LEU A 178 -8.06 4.62 2.81
CA LEU A 178 -7.78 5.12 1.47
C LEU A 178 -7.13 4.06 0.58
N GLU A 179 -6.07 3.40 1.06
CA GLU A 179 -5.39 2.33 0.32
C GLU A 179 -6.37 1.20 -0.08
N GLN A 180 -7.22 0.75 0.85
CA GLN A 180 -8.24 -0.26 0.54
C GLN A 180 -9.27 0.25 -0.46
N MET A 181 -9.78 1.46 -0.29
CA MET A 181 -10.79 2.04 -1.17
C MET A 181 -10.25 2.28 -2.58
N VAL A 182 -9.00 2.71 -2.73
CA VAL A 182 -8.31 2.85 -4.02
C VAL A 182 -8.09 1.48 -4.66
N LYS A 183 -7.59 0.50 -3.91
CA LYS A 183 -7.29 -0.85 -4.39
C LYS A 183 -8.53 -1.55 -4.94
N PHE A 184 -9.64 -1.47 -4.22
CA PHE A 184 -10.90 -2.09 -4.61
C PHE A 184 -11.83 -1.16 -5.38
N ARG A 185 -11.37 0.07 -5.67
CA ARG A 185 -12.13 1.14 -6.32
C ARG A 185 -13.52 1.32 -5.68
N ARG A 186 -13.61 1.49 -4.36
CA ARG A 186 -14.88 1.57 -3.61
C ARG A 186 -15.37 3.00 -3.31
N GLY A 187 -14.91 3.98 -4.09
CA GLY A 187 -15.37 5.37 -4.00
C GLY A 187 -16.75 5.62 -4.64
N THR A 188 -17.51 6.56 -4.08
CA THR A 188 -18.75 7.14 -4.59
C THR A 188 -18.66 8.67 -4.53
N LEU A 189 -19.58 9.39 -5.19
CA LEU A 189 -19.61 10.86 -5.18
C LEU A 189 -19.72 11.43 -3.76
N ASP A 190 -20.44 10.78 -2.86
CA ASP A 190 -20.61 11.22 -1.46
C ASP A 190 -19.28 11.31 -0.71
N HIS A 191 -18.31 10.46 -1.07
CA HIS A 191 -17.00 10.46 -0.41
C HIS A 191 -16.14 11.67 -0.79
N LEU A 192 -16.46 12.39 -1.88
CA LEU A 192 -15.66 13.55 -2.31
C LEU A 192 -15.61 14.64 -1.22
N PHE A 193 -16.68 14.81 -0.44
CA PHE A 193 -16.69 15.75 0.68
C PHE A 193 -15.67 15.39 1.76
N SER A 194 -15.57 14.11 2.14
CA SER A 194 -14.61 13.62 3.14
C SER A 194 -13.17 13.61 2.61
N LEU A 195 -12.97 13.54 1.29
CA LEU A 195 -11.64 13.49 0.67
C LEU A 195 -10.97 14.86 0.54
N ARG A 196 -11.74 15.94 0.34
CA ARG A 196 -11.17 17.27 0.10
C ARG A 196 -10.28 17.78 1.24
N PRO A 197 -10.68 17.69 2.53
CA PRO A 197 -9.79 18.08 3.64
C PRO A 197 -8.48 17.29 3.67
N LEU A 198 -8.45 16.08 3.09
CA LEU A 198 -7.26 15.23 3.09
C LEU A 198 -6.20 15.67 2.07
N PHE A 199 -6.51 16.60 1.17
CA PHE A 199 -5.51 17.21 0.28
C PHE A 199 -4.52 18.12 1.01
N ASP A 200 -4.85 18.58 2.22
CA ASP A 200 -3.96 19.38 3.07
C ASP A 200 -3.39 18.56 4.24
N HIS A 201 -3.57 17.24 4.24
CA HIS A 201 -3.11 16.38 5.33
C HIS A 201 -1.55 16.37 5.43
N PRO A 202 -0.94 16.37 6.64
CA PRO A 202 0.52 16.43 6.78
C PRO A 202 1.25 15.19 6.20
N ASP A 203 0.63 14.01 6.24
CA ASP A 203 1.16 12.79 5.62
C ASP A 203 0.95 12.82 4.09
N PRO A 204 2.03 12.85 3.28
CA PRO A 204 1.94 12.88 1.81
C PRO A 204 1.26 11.63 1.23
N ALA A 205 1.40 10.46 1.87
CA ALA A 205 0.74 9.24 1.40
C ALA A 205 -0.78 9.38 1.46
N ILE A 206 -1.32 10.09 2.45
CA ILE A 206 -2.75 10.36 2.55
C ILE A 206 -3.20 11.31 1.44
N ARG A 207 -2.45 12.39 1.20
CA ARG A 207 -2.73 13.34 0.10
C ARG A 207 -2.74 12.65 -1.25
N GLU A 208 -1.74 11.81 -1.52
CA GLU A 208 -1.62 11.00 -2.73
C GLU A 208 -2.85 10.10 -2.93
N GLN A 209 -3.18 9.28 -1.93
CA GLN A 209 -4.29 8.32 -2.05
C GLN A 209 -5.65 9.03 -2.13
N ALA A 210 -5.82 10.16 -1.45
CA ALA A 210 -7.03 10.98 -1.56
C ALA A 210 -7.21 11.53 -2.98
N ALA A 211 -6.16 12.09 -3.58
CA ALA A 211 -6.20 12.56 -4.97
C ALA A 211 -6.50 11.43 -5.95
N ARG A 212 -5.84 10.27 -5.76
CA ARG A 212 -6.04 9.08 -6.57
C ARG A 212 -7.48 8.55 -6.48
N LEU A 213 -8.05 8.46 -5.27
CA LEU A 213 -9.43 8.00 -5.07
C LEU A 213 -10.43 9.00 -5.69
N SER A 214 -10.17 10.30 -5.57
CA SER A 214 -11.01 11.34 -6.18
C SER A 214 -11.06 11.19 -7.70
N GLY A 215 -9.90 11.03 -8.34
CA GLY A 215 -9.82 10.75 -9.79
C GLY A 215 -10.60 9.50 -10.20
N GLN A 216 -10.48 8.40 -9.45
CA GLN A 216 -11.24 7.17 -9.70
C GLN A 216 -12.76 7.34 -9.57
N ILE A 217 -13.21 8.16 -8.60
CA ILE A 217 -14.62 8.47 -8.40
C ILE A 217 -15.15 9.25 -9.59
N ILE A 218 -14.45 10.31 -10.00
CA ILE A 218 -14.85 11.17 -11.12
C ILE A 218 -14.89 10.38 -12.42
N GLU A 219 -13.83 9.61 -12.72
CA GLU A 219 -13.72 8.80 -13.93
C GLU A 219 -14.90 7.83 -14.05
N ARG A 220 -15.29 7.19 -12.94
CA ARG A 220 -16.42 6.26 -12.90
C ARG A 220 -17.77 6.92 -13.18
N HIS A 221 -17.96 8.15 -12.69
CA HIS A 221 -19.23 8.85 -12.76
C HIS A 221 -19.28 9.88 -13.90
N GLY A 222 -18.32 9.84 -14.82
CA GLY A 222 -18.23 10.78 -15.95
C GLY A 222 -19.57 10.93 -16.68
N GLY A 223 -20.04 12.17 -16.80
CA GLY A 223 -21.34 12.52 -17.40
C GLY A 223 -22.48 12.73 -16.39
N VAL A 224 -22.24 12.52 -15.09
CA VAL A 224 -23.14 12.91 -14.00
C VAL A 224 -22.60 14.19 -13.35
N ASP A 225 -23.50 15.07 -12.88
CA ASP A 225 -23.12 16.28 -12.14
C ASP A 225 -22.30 15.92 -10.89
N VAL A 226 -21.02 16.27 -10.91
CA VAL A 226 -20.11 16.07 -9.77
C VAL A 226 -20.35 17.20 -8.75
N PRO A 227 -20.60 16.88 -7.46
CA PRO A 227 -20.79 17.91 -6.44
C PRO A 227 -19.57 18.82 -6.33
N GLU A 228 -19.80 20.13 -6.35
CA GLU A 228 -18.75 21.16 -6.21
C GLU A 228 -17.55 20.96 -7.16
N GLU A 229 -17.81 20.46 -8.37
CA GLU A 229 -16.79 20.03 -9.33
C GLU A 229 -15.69 21.08 -9.58
N ALA A 230 -16.08 22.35 -9.74
CA ALA A 230 -15.14 23.44 -9.98
C ALA A 230 -14.20 23.67 -8.78
N ALA A 231 -14.71 23.54 -7.55
CA ALA A 231 -13.91 23.69 -6.34
C ALA A 231 -12.95 22.50 -6.18
N LEU A 232 -13.44 21.27 -6.36
CA LEU A 232 -12.63 20.06 -6.31
C LEU A 232 -11.51 20.07 -7.36
N MET A 233 -11.82 20.48 -8.59
CA MET A 233 -10.83 20.63 -9.65
C MET A 233 -9.78 21.70 -9.30
N ALA A 234 -10.19 22.85 -8.76
CA ALA A 234 -9.26 23.90 -8.33
C ALA A 234 -8.31 23.42 -7.22
N GLU A 235 -8.81 22.65 -6.24
CA GLU A 235 -7.99 22.05 -5.19
C GLU A 235 -6.97 21.06 -5.76
N LEU A 236 -7.40 20.16 -6.67
CA LEU A 236 -6.51 19.22 -7.33
C LEU A 236 -5.46 19.91 -8.21
N ILE A 237 -5.80 21.01 -8.89
CA ILE A 237 -4.82 21.87 -9.59
C ILE A 237 -3.81 22.44 -8.57
N GLY A 238 -4.29 22.86 -7.41
CA GLY A 238 -3.46 23.33 -6.30
C GLY A 238 -2.42 22.30 -5.88
N VAL A 239 -2.86 21.05 -5.62
CA VAL A 239 -1.98 19.93 -5.26
C VAL A 239 -1.00 19.64 -6.40
N ALA A 240 -1.50 19.47 -7.63
CA ALA A 240 -0.69 19.11 -8.80
C ALA A 240 0.44 20.10 -9.09
N ARG A 241 0.28 21.39 -8.73
CA ARG A 241 1.29 22.44 -8.98
C ARG A 241 2.19 22.75 -7.79
N ARG A 242 1.71 22.57 -6.56
CA ARG A 242 2.34 23.20 -5.37
C ARG A 242 2.61 22.25 -4.22
N ASP A 243 2.16 20.99 -4.28
CA ASP A 243 2.52 20.02 -3.24
C ASP A 243 4.04 19.87 -3.16
N ASP A 244 4.56 19.79 -1.93
CA ASP A 244 5.98 19.71 -1.65
C ASP A 244 6.57 18.32 -1.95
N THR A 245 5.70 17.32 -2.10
CA THR A 245 6.07 15.93 -2.41
C THR A 245 5.62 15.54 -3.82
N VAL A 246 6.41 14.68 -4.47
CA VAL A 246 6.23 14.33 -5.89
C VAL A 246 5.01 13.44 -6.08
N GLU A 247 4.80 12.48 -5.18
CA GLU A 247 3.77 11.45 -5.29
C GLU A 247 2.35 12.04 -5.33
N PRO A 248 1.95 12.98 -4.43
CA PRO A 248 0.68 13.68 -4.54
C PRO A 248 0.57 14.54 -5.81
N ARG A 249 1.65 15.20 -6.26
CA ARG A 249 1.61 15.98 -7.53
C ARG A 249 1.29 15.07 -8.71
N VAL A 250 1.94 13.89 -8.80
CA VAL A 250 1.65 12.88 -9.83
C VAL A 250 0.19 12.40 -9.72
N ALA A 251 -0.25 12.01 -8.52
CA ALA A 251 -1.61 11.50 -8.31
C ALA A 251 -2.69 12.54 -8.66
N ALA A 252 -2.50 13.81 -8.27
CA ALA A 252 -3.39 14.90 -8.61
C ALA A 252 -3.40 15.20 -10.11
N THR A 253 -2.24 15.18 -10.77
CA THR A 253 -2.12 15.33 -12.23
C THR A 253 -2.93 14.25 -12.97
N LEU A 254 -2.84 13.00 -12.53
CA LEU A 254 -3.64 11.91 -13.08
C LEU A 254 -5.14 12.09 -12.79
N ALA A 255 -5.50 12.54 -11.59
CA ALA A 255 -6.88 12.78 -11.22
C ALA A 255 -7.54 13.91 -12.05
N LEU A 256 -6.78 14.94 -12.45
CA LEU A 256 -7.28 16.02 -13.30
C LEU A 256 -7.79 15.52 -14.66
N ALA A 257 -7.17 14.49 -15.22
CA ALA A 257 -7.62 13.91 -16.49
C ALA A 257 -9.05 13.36 -16.42
N ALA A 258 -9.51 12.96 -15.22
CA ALA A 258 -10.84 12.41 -15.01
C ALA A 258 -11.97 13.43 -15.23
N PHE A 259 -11.71 14.73 -15.10
CA PHE A 259 -12.68 15.79 -15.44
C PHE A 259 -12.86 15.99 -16.95
N GLY A 260 -12.06 15.30 -17.76
CA GLY A 260 -11.96 15.46 -19.20
C GLY A 260 -10.76 16.31 -19.60
N VAL A 261 -9.83 15.71 -20.34
CA VAL A 261 -8.53 16.34 -20.70
C VAL A 261 -8.70 17.69 -21.40
N ALA A 262 -9.69 17.84 -22.28
CA ALA A 262 -9.98 19.11 -22.96
C ALA A 262 -10.18 20.30 -22.01
N ARG A 263 -10.70 20.06 -20.80
CA ARG A 263 -11.01 21.11 -19.82
C ARG A 263 -9.80 21.52 -18.98
N VAL A 264 -8.81 20.64 -18.88
CA VAL A 264 -7.60 20.83 -18.08
C VAL A 264 -6.34 20.89 -18.95
N GLU A 265 -6.47 20.91 -20.28
CA GLU A 265 -5.36 20.83 -21.23
C GLU A 265 -4.29 21.90 -20.97
N THR A 266 -4.70 23.16 -20.77
CA THR A 266 -3.78 24.26 -20.46
C THR A 266 -3.00 24.01 -19.17
N VAL A 267 -3.65 23.47 -18.14
CA VAL A 267 -2.98 23.15 -16.87
C VAL A 267 -2.00 21.99 -17.05
N LEU A 268 -2.37 20.96 -17.80
CA LEU A 268 -1.51 19.83 -18.09
C LEU A 268 -0.29 20.25 -18.94
N ASP A 269 -0.46 21.13 -19.93
CA ASP A 269 0.65 21.68 -20.72
C ASP A 269 1.60 22.50 -19.83
N GLU A 270 1.06 23.31 -18.90
CA GLU A 270 1.87 24.05 -17.91
C GLU A 270 2.68 23.09 -17.03
N ILE A 271 2.06 22.04 -16.48
CA ILE A 271 2.73 21.03 -15.64
C ILE A 271 3.81 20.31 -16.43
N ALA A 272 3.50 19.84 -17.65
CA ALA A 272 4.44 19.17 -18.54
C ALA A 272 5.67 20.02 -18.85
N ALA A 273 5.49 21.34 -19.05
CA ALA A 273 6.58 22.24 -19.38
C ALA A 273 7.42 22.68 -18.18
N SER A 274 6.83 22.82 -17.00
CA SER A 274 7.42 23.62 -15.91
C SER A 274 7.50 22.98 -14.52
N ASP A 275 6.87 21.82 -14.27
CA ASP A 275 7.03 21.17 -12.97
C ASP A 275 8.52 20.85 -12.75
N PRO A 276 9.10 21.07 -11.56
CA PRO A 276 10.51 20.79 -11.32
C PRO A 276 10.88 19.30 -11.42
N ASP A 277 9.94 18.40 -11.15
CA ASP A 277 10.18 16.96 -11.13
C ASP A 277 9.83 16.27 -12.46
N GLN A 278 10.72 15.41 -12.94
CA GLN A 278 10.55 14.73 -14.22
C GLN A 278 9.37 13.75 -14.24
N ASN A 279 9.03 13.11 -13.12
CA ASN A 279 7.93 12.15 -13.07
C ASN A 279 6.58 12.83 -13.21
N VAL A 280 6.44 14.03 -12.65
CA VAL A 280 5.22 14.84 -12.78
C VAL A 280 5.07 15.32 -14.22
N ARG A 281 6.14 15.88 -14.82
CA ARG A 281 6.16 16.29 -16.23
C ARG A 281 5.76 15.14 -17.16
N LEU A 282 6.42 13.99 -17.00
CA LEU A 282 6.16 12.79 -17.81
C LEU A 282 4.69 12.31 -17.68
N SER A 283 4.11 12.41 -16.49
CA SER A 283 2.71 12.01 -16.27
C SER A 283 1.75 12.91 -17.04
N ALA A 284 1.95 14.24 -17.01
CA ALA A 284 1.16 15.19 -17.79
C ALA A 284 1.35 15.00 -19.31
N GLU A 285 2.59 14.82 -19.78
CA GLU A 285 2.90 14.57 -21.19
C GLU A 285 2.20 13.31 -21.72
N LYS A 286 2.18 12.23 -20.93
CA LYS A 286 1.49 10.98 -21.30
C LYS A 286 -0.01 11.21 -21.49
N ILE A 287 -0.67 11.89 -20.56
CA ILE A 287 -2.10 12.20 -20.64
C ILE A 287 -2.40 12.99 -21.92
N LEU A 288 -1.63 14.06 -22.19
CA LEU A 288 -1.79 14.91 -23.37
C LEU A 288 -1.56 14.14 -24.67
N LEU A 289 -0.52 13.30 -24.72
CA LEU A 289 -0.21 12.48 -25.89
C LEU A 289 -1.33 11.49 -26.20
N GLU A 290 -1.86 10.80 -25.18
CA GLU A 290 -2.98 9.87 -25.33
C GLU A 290 -4.24 10.59 -25.83
N PHE A 291 -4.53 11.77 -25.29
CA PHE A 291 -5.64 12.59 -25.72
C PHE A 291 -5.52 13.06 -27.17
N ARG A 292 -4.35 13.58 -27.58
CA ARG A 292 -4.09 14.00 -28.97
C ARG A 292 -4.21 12.83 -29.94
N ARG A 293 -3.69 11.66 -29.58
CA ARG A 293 -3.85 10.42 -30.37
C ARG A 293 -5.31 10.01 -30.52
N ALA A 294 -6.11 10.13 -29.47
CA ALA A 294 -7.55 9.84 -29.53
C ALA A 294 -8.28 10.81 -30.47
N GLN A 295 -7.99 12.11 -30.39
CA GLN A 295 -8.55 13.12 -31.29
C GLN A 295 -8.17 12.89 -32.76
N GLU A 296 -6.90 12.58 -33.04
CA GLU A 296 -6.43 12.26 -34.39
C GLU A 296 -7.11 11.01 -34.95
N ALA A 297 -7.28 9.98 -34.12
CA ALA A 297 -7.98 8.76 -34.50
C ALA A 297 -9.45 9.04 -34.84
N ASP A 298 -10.13 9.85 -34.02
CA ASP A 298 -11.52 10.25 -34.27
C ASP A 298 -11.66 11.13 -35.52
N ALA A 299 -10.72 12.04 -35.78
CA ALA A 299 -10.72 12.87 -36.99
C ALA A 299 -10.52 12.05 -38.28
N ARG A 300 -9.84 10.91 -38.19
CA ARG A 300 -9.64 9.98 -39.32
C ARG A 300 -10.78 8.99 -39.53
N ARG A 301 -11.75 8.89 -38.60
CA ARG A 301 -12.90 8.00 -38.78
C ARG A 301 -13.77 8.56 -39.93
N PRO A 302 -14.02 7.77 -41.00
CA PRO A 302 -14.89 8.22 -42.07
C PRO A 302 -16.28 8.50 -41.49
N ARG A 303 -16.79 9.71 -41.68
CA ARG A 303 -18.17 10.06 -41.33
C ARG A 303 -19.07 9.24 -42.24
N LEU A 304 -19.67 8.19 -41.70
CA LEU A 304 -20.71 7.41 -42.39
C LEU A 304 -22.02 8.23 -42.40
N ASP A 305 -21.97 9.41 -43.02
CA ASP A 305 -23.14 10.23 -43.26
C ASP A 305 -23.55 10.05 -44.74
N GLY A 306 -24.62 9.30 -44.98
CA GLY A 306 -25.46 9.50 -46.17
C GLY A 306 -25.45 8.45 -47.29
N ALA A 307 -25.56 7.15 -46.98
CA ALA A 307 -26.08 6.18 -47.96
C ALA A 307 -27.26 5.41 -47.37
N SER A 308 -28.39 6.11 -47.24
CA SER A 308 -29.72 5.50 -47.10
C SER A 308 -30.67 6.34 -47.96
N ASN A 309 -30.87 5.86 -49.19
CA ASN A 309 -32.03 6.20 -50.02
C ASN A 309 -33.24 5.42 -49.50
#